data_AF-C8XEU0-F1
#
_entry.id   AF-C8XEU0-F1
#
_cell.length_a   1.000
_cell.length_b   1.000
_cell.length_c   1.000
_cell.angle_alpha   90.00
_cell.angle_beta   90.00
_cell.angle_gamma   90.00
#
_symmetry.space_group_name_H-M   'P 1'
#
loop_
_entity.id
_entity.type
_entity.pdbx_description
1 polymer ?
#
loop_
_entity_poly.entity_id
_entity_poly.type
_entity_poly.pdbx_seq_one_letter_code
_entity_poly.pdbx_strand_id
1 'polypeptide(L)'
;MRSGRRIAVVLVLCWSLIGAGVATGATGGVLSVTRAAWHDTEWVRGAAAMRVPRDCVTAGLYATEGGGKFLGGTVLSLSLDSVAQLAGITAQHTGSVSSSAPSRTAVAADTYANPLEATAISAINLALGNGVQLGLPAGAAGLYNQWGQATSQGQSAGAAGLVSNTGAVGLAGGPADATLPDAAVITPSVLVPGVAALADATLRVGAIASSSRLDWCRTLENRVTTPAAPAVVTRSYGIARLDLNSTSAVIGAVSTQGAAAISALSTTINGLAGPSGTISTTLTTLTKAAITPVLGTLQLGTTTATTTVTLNLAPVSALLTQTLTDGVVTINLAAGTLTVRLDGLLGGANGLNGLSPNTDLVLDSTVINDITARATALLAGWRTQLVTAATTAVDGAAVTSTVDIALTLLGAHVADVHVALSGTLGQVRAGTATLSVTAAAVSGLLPGVKTTVDTVLTAILNTAFNAAGKTTVLSGVAAAVNPVVTTALTTFGASLSTATAPVVTMLGSLLTGLQAVLSIKVNVQPDQANAPATPTARSTEYQVSALRIGVVNGAASAASVWLAQSWAGPDVELP
;
A
#
# COMPACT_ATOMS: atom_id res chain seq x y z
N MET A 1 14.36 -59.34 2.96
CA MET A 1 13.78 -60.70 3.12
C MET A 1 12.31 -60.57 2.75
N ARG A 2 11.90 -60.95 1.51
CA ARG A 2 11.21 -62.22 1.16
C ARG A 2 10.08 -62.55 2.14
N SER A 3 8.83 -62.85 1.78
CA SER A 3 8.14 -63.20 0.53
C SER A 3 6.62 -63.16 0.84
N GLY A 4 5.67 -63.15 -0.10
CA GLY A 4 5.76 -63.58 -1.48
C GLY A 4 4.51 -63.26 -2.32
N ARG A 5 4.81 -63.14 -3.61
CA ARG A 5 3.93 -63.24 -4.78
C ARG A 5 3.36 -64.67 -4.92
N ARG A 6 2.25 -64.79 -5.66
CA ARG A 6 2.10 -65.61 -6.90
C ARG A 6 0.75 -65.24 -7.57
N ILE A 7 0.72 -64.65 -8.78
CA ILE A 7 0.75 -65.28 -10.14
C ILE A 7 -0.62 -65.96 -10.42
N ALA A 8 -1.39 -65.70 -11.50
CA ALA A 8 -0.98 -65.67 -12.91
C ALA A 8 -1.95 -64.89 -13.85
N VAL A 9 -1.34 -64.39 -14.92
CA VAL A 9 -1.89 -63.96 -16.20
C VAL A 9 -2.15 -65.19 -17.09
N VAL A 10 -3.20 -65.19 -17.92
CA VAL A 10 -3.22 -65.99 -19.16
C VAL A 10 -3.82 -65.17 -20.33
N LEU A 11 -3.07 -65.23 -21.43
CA LEU A 11 -3.21 -64.60 -22.73
C LEU A 11 -4.04 -65.50 -23.70
N VAL A 12 -4.89 -64.89 -24.53
CA VAL A 12 -4.86 -64.91 -26.02
C VAL A 12 -5.07 -66.21 -26.86
N LEU A 13 -6.01 -66.07 -27.82
CA LEU A 13 -6.16 -66.62 -29.21
C LEU A 13 -6.30 -68.13 -29.52
N CYS A 14 -7.38 -68.47 -30.26
CA CYS A 14 -7.43 -69.23 -31.54
C CYS A 14 -8.92 -69.38 -31.98
N TRP A 15 -9.40 -68.77 -33.07
CA TRP A 15 -9.36 -69.13 -34.51
C TRP A 15 -10.12 -70.40 -34.96
N SER A 16 -10.96 -70.16 -35.99
CA SER A 16 -11.48 -71.03 -37.06
C SER A 16 -12.73 -71.91 -36.84
N LEU A 17 -13.81 -71.56 -37.57
CA LEU A 17 -14.43 -72.50 -38.52
C LEU A 17 -15.19 -71.74 -39.62
N ILE A 18 -14.86 -72.13 -40.84
CA ILE A 18 -15.33 -71.66 -42.14
C ILE A 18 -16.66 -72.35 -42.46
N GLY A 19 -17.65 -71.59 -42.92
CA GLY A 19 -18.87 -72.09 -43.56
C GLY A 19 -19.37 -71.07 -44.56
N ALA A 20 -19.13 -71.32 -45.84
CA ALA A 20 -19.52 -70.47 -46.95
C ALA A 20 -21.05 -70.38 -47.12
N GLY A 21 -21.54 -69.20 -47.48
CA GLY A 21 -22.92 -68.98 -47.90
C GLY A 21 -23.14 -67.54 -48.35
N VAL A 22 -23.04 -67.31 -49.65
CA VAL A 22 -23.33 -66.02 -50.29
C VAL A 22 -24.84 -65.76 -50.22
N ALA A 23 -25.26 -64.64 -49.62
CA ALA A 23 -26.54 -64.00 -49.92
C ALA A 23 -26.46 -62.50 -49.61
N THR A 24 -26.56 -61.71 -50.67
CA THR A 24 -26.77 -60.26 -50.69
C THR A 24 -28.04 -59.87 -49.93
N GLY A 25 -27.98 -58.86 -49.07
CA GLY A 25 -29.18 -58.23 -48.50
C GLY A 25 -28.85 -57.16 -47.48
N ALA A 26 -29.14 -55.90 -47.83
CA ALA A 26 -29.07 -54.77 -46.92
C ALA A 26 -29.99 -55.00 -45.71
N THR A 27 -29.46 -54.91 -44.50
CA THR A 27 -30.26 -54.78 -43.27
C THR A 27 -29.68 -53.67 -42.43
N GLY A 28 -30.44 -52.57 -42.37
CA GLY A 28 -30.20 -51.48 -41.42
C GLY A 28 -30.22 -52.00 -39.99
N GLY A 29 -29.24 -51.57 -39.20
CA GLY A 29 -29.21 -51.84 -37.78
C GLY A 29 -30.39 -51.13 -37.10
N VAL A 30 -31.32 -51.92 -36.57
CA VAL A 30 -32.36 -51.44 -35.67
C VAL A 30 -31.74 -51.33 -34.28
N LEU A 31 -31.64 -50.10 -33.77
CA LEU A 31 -31.34 -49.84 -32.36
C LEU A 31 -32.45 -50.48 -31.51
N SER A 32 -32.05 -51.34 -30.57
CA SER A 32 -32.97 -51.98 -29.64
C SER A 32 -33.43 -50.97 -28.59
N VAL A 33 -34.70 -50.56 -28.69
CA VAL A 33 -35.39 -49.71 -27.73
C VAL A 33 -35.65 -50.52 -26.45
N THR A 34 -35.20 -50.03 -25.30
CA THR A 34 -35.49 -50.62 -23.98
C THR A 34 -37.00 -50.51 -23.69
N ARG A 35 -37.56 -51.53 -23.01
CA ARG A 35 -39.02 -51.69 -22.74
C ARG A 35 -39.58 -50.71 -21.69
N ALA A 36 -39.35 -49.42 -21.89
CA ALA A 36 -40.06 -48.33 -21.24
C ALA A 36 -40.38 -47.24 -22.27
N ALA A 37 -40.96 -47.65 -23.41
CA ALA A 37 -41.53 -46.73 -24.39
C ALA A 37 -43.04 -46.96 -24.43
N TRP A 38 -43.81 -45.94 -24.04
CA TRP A 38 -45.22 -45.89 -24.35
C TRP A 38 -45.32 -45.55 -25.84
N HIS A 39 -45.77 -46.52 -26.65
CA HIS A 39 -46.22 -46.25 -28.01
C HIS A 39 -47.67 -45.76 -27.92
N ASP A 40 -47.90 -44.48 -28.12
CA ASP A 40 -49.12 -44.07 -28.80
C ASP A 40 -48.87 -44.08 -30.31
N THR A 41 -49.95 -44.24 -31.06
CA THR A 41 -49.97 -44.03 -32.51
C THR A 41 -50.97 -42.91 -32.79
N GLU A 42 -50.67 -41.70 -32.37
CA GLU A 42 -51.35 -40.52 -32.89
C GLU A 42 -50.72 -40.14 -34.24
N TRP A 43 -51.44 -40.44 -35.32
CA TRP A 43 -51.05 -40.04 -36.67
C TRP A 43 -51.32 -38.56 -36.88
N VAL A 44 -50.33 -37.72 -36.55
CA VAL A 44 -50.37 -36.30 -36.86
C VAL A 44 -50.11 -36.11 -38.36
N ARG A 45 -51.15 -35.76 -39.12
CA ARG A 45 -51.01 -35.28 -40.51
C ARG A 45 -50.92 -33.76 -40.50
N GLY A 46 -49.71 -33.26 -40.34
CA GLY A 46 -49.35 -31.85 -40.33
C GLY A 46 -48.08 -31.63 -39.52
N ALA A 47 -47.35 -30.54 -39.73
CA ALA A 47 -46.26 -30.12 -38.85
C ALA A 47 -46.83 -29.67 -37.49
N ALA A 48 -47.45 -30.59 -36.73
CA ALA A 48 -47.86 -30.32 -35.36
C ALA A 48 -46.73 -30.77 -34.44
N ALA A 49 -46.04 -29.77 -33.88
CA ALA A 49 -45.42 -29.81 -32.57
C ALA A 49 -44.64 -31.09 -32.17
N MET A 50 -43.81 -31.64 -33.05
CA MET A 50 -42.58 -32.25 -32.53
C MET A 50 -41.79 -31.10 -31.93
N ARG A 51 -41.90 -30.91 -30.61
CA ARG A 51 -41.02 -30.01 -29.85
C ARG A 51 -39.62 -30.42 -30.30
N VAL A 52 -38.91 -29.53 -30.99
CA VAL A 52 -37.54 -29.79 -31.47
C VAL A 52 -36.78 -30.42 -30.31
N PRO A 53 -35.98 -31.48 -30.52
CA PRO A 53 -35.19 -32.03 -29.43
C PRO A 53 -34.54 -30.85 -28.71
N ARG A 54 -34.78 -30.73 -27.40
CA ARG A 54 -34.04 -29.80 -26.55
C ARG A 54 -32.61 -30.33 -26.45
N ASP A 55 -31.91 -30.31 -27.57
CA ASP A 55 -30.50 -30.61 -27.66
C ASP A 55 -29.76 -29.28 -27.69
N CYS A 56 -28.70 -29.17 -26.88
CA CYS A 56 -27.92 -27.94 -26.80
C CYS A 56 -26.96 -27.76 -27.97
N VAL A 57 -27.26 -28.37 -29.12
CA VAL A 57 -26.42 -28.36 -30.31
C VAL A 57 -27.15 -27.79 -31.52
N THR A 58 -28.49 -27.88 -31.56
CA THR A 58 -29.29 -27.30 -32.64
C THR A 58 -29.31 -25.78 -32.53
N ALA A 59 -28.78 -25.13 -33.57
CA ALA A 59 -28.83 -23.68 -33.72
C ALA A 59 -30.27 -23.21 -34.00
N GLY A 60 -30.60 -22.02 -33.52
CA GLY A 60 -31.87 -21.34 -33.81
C GLY A 60 -33.00 -21.53 -32.82
N LEU A 61 -32.78 -22.30 -31.75
CA LEU A 61 -33.81 -22.60 -30.75
C LEU A 61 -33.95 -21.56 -29.65
N TYR A 62 -32.99 -20.65 -29.54
CA TYR A 62 -32.94 -19.69 -28.44
C TYR A 62 -32.69 -18.28 -28.93
N ALA A 63 -33.36 -17.33 -28.28
CA ALA A 63 -32.92 -15.94 -28.26
C ALA A 63 -32.12 -15.69 -26.99
N THR A 64 -30.94 -15.11 -27.14
CA THR A 64 -29.98 -14.94 -26.04
C THR A 64 -29.37 -13.55 -26.04
N GLU A 65 -28.90 -13.11 -24.89
CA GLU A 65 -28.24 -11.81 -24.71
C GLU A 65 -27.06 -11.94 -23.73
N GLY A 66 -25.94 -11.27 -24.01
CA GLY A 66 -24.78 -11.29 -23.11
C GLY A 66 -23.88 -10.10 -23.36
N GLY A 67 -23.19 -9.60 -22.33
CA GLY A 67 -22.44 -8.37 -22.49
C GLY A 67 -21.62 -7.94 -21.29
N GLY A 68 -20.90 -6.83 -21.49
CA GLY A 68 -20.01 -6.27 -20.48
C GLY A 68 -19.90 -4.77 -20.60
N LYS A 69 -19.72 -4.11 -19.46
CA LYS A 69 -19.51 -2.67 -19.34
C LYS A 69 -18.46 -2.39 -18.27
N PHE A 70 -17.41 -1.64 -18.61
CA PHE A 70 -16.32 -1.41 -17.67
C PHE A 70 -16.66 -0.40 -16.57
N LEU A 71 -17.31 0.71 -16.90
CA LEU A 71 -17.65 1.78 -15.95
C LEU A 71 -19.09 2.22 -16.14
N GLY A 72 -19.91 2.13 -15.09
CA GLY A 72 -21.31 2.56 -15.08
C GLY A 72 -21.72 3.26 -13.79
N GLY A 73 -22.96 3.78 -13.75
CA GLY A 73 -23.53 4.45 -12.58
C GLY A 73 -23.84 5.93 -12.78
N THR A 74 -23.72 6.72 -11.72
CA THR A 74 -24.07 8.15 -11.69
C THR A 74 -23.04 8.91 -10.86
N VAL A 75 -22.50 10.00 -11.39
CA VAL A 75 -21.55 10.88 -10.72
C VAL A 75 -22.08 12.31 -10.81
N LEU A 76 -22.23 13.02 -9.70
CA LEU A 76 -22.74 14.42 -9.70
C LEU A 76 -24.05 14.61 -10.49
N SER A 77 -25.00 13.68 -10.33
CA SER A 77 -26.27 13.64 -11.09
C SER A 77 -26.13 13.38 -12.61
N LEU A 78 -24.92 13.24 -13.14
CA LEU A 78 -24.66 12.75 -14.49
C LEU A 78 -24.75 11.23 -14.52
N SER A 79 -25.68 10.69 -15.31
CA SER A 79 -25.67 9.26 -15.62
C SER A 79 -24.49 8.94 -16.53
N LEU A 80 -23.67 7.96 -16.15
CA LEU A 80 -22.57 7.48 -16.98
C LEU A 80 -23.08 6.74 -18.23
N ASP A 81 -24.36 6.38 -18.27
CA ASP A 81 -25.00 5.80 -19.46
C ASP A 81 -25.24 6.81 -20.57
N SER A 82 -25.29 8.12 -20.27
CA SER A 82 -25.40 9.16 -21.31
C SER A 82 -24.07 9.47 -22.00
N VAL A 83 -22.94 8.95 -21.49
CA VAL A 83 -21.62 9.13 -22.09
C VAL A 83 -21.39 8.02 -23.11
N ALA A 84 -21.46 8.35 -24.40
CA ALA A 84 -21.37 7.35 -25.48
C ALA A 84 -20.07 6.52 -25.45
N GLN A 85 -18.96 7.12 -25.01
CA GLN A 85 -17.66 6.45 -24.86
C GLN A 85 -17.66 5.39 -23.75
N LEU A 86 -18.59 5.48 -22.79
CA LEU A 86 -18.82 4.49 -21.72
C LEU A 86 -19.87 3.44 -22.08
N ALA A 87 -20.38 3.47 -23.32
CA ALA A 87 -21.24 2.38 -23.78
C ALA A 87 -20.47 1.05 -23.67
N GLY A 88 -21.12 0.07 -23.03
CA GLY A 88 -20.63 -1.30 -22.98
C GLY A 88 -20.73 -2.00 -24.33
N ILE A 89 -20.78 -3.32 -24.31
CA ILE A 89 -21.23 -4.12 -25.45
C ILE A 89 -22.33 -5.05 -24.98
N THR A 90 -23.39 -5.14 -25.77
CA THR A 90 -24.43 -6.16 -25.66
C THR A 90 -24.42 -6.97 -26.95
N ALA A 91 -24.14 -8.26 -26.88
CA ALA A 91 -24.37 -9.21 -27.94
C ALA A 91 -25.79 -9.77 -27.80
N GLN A 92 -26.48 -9.95 -28.92
CA GLN A 92 -27.84 -10.49 -28.98
C GLN A 92 -27.95 -11.48 -30.12
N HIS A 93 -28.69 -12.56 -29.90
CA HIS A 93 -29.08 -13.50 -30.93
C HIS A 93 -30.58 -13.72 -30.91
N THR A 94 -31.24 -13.64 -32.06
CA THR A 94 -32.69 -13.82 -32.20
C THR A 94 -33.09 -15.22 -32.66
N GLY A 95 -32.24 -16.23 -32.42
CA GLY A 95 -32.30 -17.54 -33.06
C GLY A 95 -31.77 -17.56 -34.50
N SER A 96 -32.09 -16.55 -35.32
CA SER A 96 -31.66 -16.51 -36.73
C SER A 96 -30.55 -15.49 -37.02
N VAL A 97 -30.46 -14.42 -36.23
CA VAL A 97 -29.52 -13.33 -36.46
C VAL A 97 -28.76 -13.02 -35.18
N SER A 98 -27.44 -12.96 -35.29
CA SER A 98 -26.55 -12.40 -34.27
C SER A 98 -26.28 -10.92 -34.55
N SER A 99 -26.31 -10.08 -33.52
CA SER A 99 -26.06 -8.64 -33.60
C SER A 99 -25.46 -8.09 -32.31
N SER A 100 -25.04 -6.82 -32.33
CA SER A 100 -24.52 -6.14 -31.15
C SER A 100 -24.95 -4.67 -31.02
N ALA A 101 -24.99 -4.19 -29.78
CA ALA A 101 -25.23 -2.81 -29.42
C ALA A 101 -24.09 -2.30 -28.51
N PRO A 102 -23.35 -1.24 -28.89
CA PRO A 102 -23.36 -0.60 -30.21
C PRO A 102 -22.92 -1.58 -31.32
N SER A 103 -23.26 -1.28 -32.58
CA SER A 103 -22.92 -2.14 -33.71
C SER A 103 -21.40 -2.30 -33.84
N ARG A 104 -20.94 -3.55 -33.74
CA ARG A 104 -19.52 -3.93 -33.87
C ARG A 104 -19.38 -5.11 -34.82
N THR A 105 -18.22 -5.18 -35.48
CA THR A 105 -17.82 -6.40 -36.21
C THR A 105 -17.58 -7.53 -35.22
N ALA A 106 -18.09 -8.72 -35.53
CA ALA A 106 -17.89 -9.88 -34.69
C ALA A 106 -16.39 -10.27 -34.66
N VAL A 107 -15.87 -10.55 -33.46
CA VAL A 107 -14.48 -11.00 -33.26
C VAL A 107 -14.35 -12.52 -33.34
N ALA A 108 -15.47 -13.22 -33.14
CA ALA A 108 -15.68 -14.64 -33.39
C ALA A 108 -17.18 -14.87 -33.65
N ALA A 109 -17.59 -16.10 -33.97
CA ALA A 109 -19.00 -16.43 -34.15
C ALA A 109 -19.80 -15.97 -32.92
N ASP A 110 -20.88 -15.23 -33.18
CA ASP A 110 -21.83 -14.76 -32.16
C ASP A 110 -21.20 -13.95 -31.00
N THR A 111 -20.02 -13.37 -31.26
CA THR A 111 -19.16 -12.79 -30.23
C THR A 111 -18.67 -11.41 -30.65
N TYR A 112 -18.80 -10.43 -29.76
CA TYR A 112 -18.48 -9.03 -30.02
C TYR A 112 -17.63 -8.43 -28.89
N ALA A 113 -16.80 -7.45 -29.25
CA ALA A 113 -15.98 -6.72 -28.30
C ALA A 113 -16.05 -5.20 -28.55
N ASN A 114 -15.96 -4.43 -27.47
CA ASN A 114 -15.91 -2.98 -27.47
C ASN A 114 -14.80 -2.48 -26.53
N PRO A 115 -13.52 -2.58 -26.94
CA PRO A 115 -12.40 -2.14 -26.09
C PRO A 115 -12.43 -0.64 -25.84
N LEU A 116 -12.09 -0.21 -24.62
CA LEU A 116 -11.99 1.22 -24.27
C LEU A 116 -10.65 1.81 -24.70
N GLU A 117 -10.61 2.47 -25.84
CA GLU A 117 -9.40 3.11 -26.37
C GLU A 117 -8.89 4.29 -25.52
N ALA A 118 -7.58 4.56 -25.58
CA ALA A 118 -6.93 5.63 -24.80
C ALA A 118 -7.52 7.03 -25.05
N THR A 119 -7.96 7.30 -26.29
CA THR A 119 -8.65 8.54 -26.68
C THR A 119 -10.03 8.64 -26.03
N ALA A 120 -10.77 7.54 -25.97
CA ALA A 120 -12.05 7.46 -25.27
C ALA A 120 -11.85 7.68 -23.75
N ILE A 121 -10.85 7.02 -23.14
CA ILE A 121 -10.49 7.19 -21.73
C ILE A 121 -10.15 8.66 -21.42
N SER A 122 -9.39 9.33 -22.30
CA SER A 122 -9.04 10.75 -22.12
C SER A 122 -10.28 11.65 -22.19
N ALA A 123 -11.20 11.40 -23.13
CA ALA A 123 -12.46 12.14 -23.25
C ALA A 123 -13.38 11.89 -22.05
N ILE A 124 -13.42 10.65 -21.53
CA ILE A 124 -14.15 10.29 -20.31
C ILE A 124 -13.58 11.05 -19.11
N ASN A 125 -12.26 11.01 -18.91
CA ASN A 125 -11.61 11.71 -17.80
C ASN A 125 -11.87 13.24 -17.87
N LEU A 126 -11.94 13.81 -19.07
CA LEU A 126 -12.32 15.20 -19.25
C LEU A 126 -13.79 15.46 -18.88
N ALA A 127 -14.71 14.56 -19.25
CA ALA A 127 -16.13 14.67 -18.96
C ALA A 127 -16.46 14.45 -17.46
N LEU A 128 -15.76 13.53 -16.80
CA LEU A 128 -15.95 13.20 -15.38
C LEU A 128 -15.14 14.11 -14.44
N GLY A 129 -14.25 14.93 -15.00
CA GLY A 129 -13.34 15.80 -14.26
C GLY A 129 -12.47 15.00 -13.28
N ASN A 130 -12.29 15.56 -12.08
CA ASN A 130 -11.41 14.96 -11.07
C ASN A 130 -12.11 13.92 -10.17
N GLY A 131 -13.40 13.60 -10.41
CA GLY A 131 -14.16 12.71 -9.54
C GLY A 131 -13.85 11.23 -9.75
N VAL A 132 -13.77 10.81 -11.01
CA VAL A 132 -13.39 9.45 -11.40
C VAL A 132 -12.45 9.55 -12.59
N GLN A 133 -11.25 9.01 -12.44
CA GLN A 133 -10.24 8.96 -13.48
C GLN A 133 -9.93 7.50 -13.80
N LEU A 134 -10.09 7.11 -15.06
CA LEU A 134 -9.70 5.78 -15.52
C LEU A 134 -8.20 5.76 -15.85
N GLY A 135 -7.51 4.70 -15.42
CA GLY A 135 -6.09 4.54 -15.69
C GLY A 135 -5.82 4.08 -17.13
N LEU A 136 -4.73 4.55 -17.72
CA LEU A 136 -4.25 4.09 -19.01
C LEU A 136 -3.29 2.90 -18.79
N PRO A 137 -3.57 1.70 -19.33
CA PRO A 137 -2.63 0.59 -19.19
C PRO A 137 -1.30 0.90 -19.91
N ALA A 138 -0.18 0.72 -19.19
CA ALA A 138 1.15 0.88 -19.77
C ALA A 138 1.54 -0.39 -20.53
N GLY A 139 1.53 -0.34 -21.86
CA GLY A 139 1.96 -1.45 -22.73
C GLY A 139 0.89 -1.89 -23.73
N ALA A 140 1.33 -2.16 -24.97
CA ALA A 140 0.51 -2.18 -26.19
C ALA A 140 -0.37 -3.43 -26.43
N ALA A 141 -0.92 -4.09 -25.40
CA ALA A 141 -1.86 -5.19 -25.60
C ALA A 141 -2.97 -5.24 -24.54
N GLY A 142 -4.17 -4.77 -24.91
CA GLY A 142 -5.41 -5.01 -24.17
C GLY A 142 -5.86 -3.87 -23.26
N LEU A 143 -6.37 -2.81 -23.89
CA LEU A 143 -7.33 -1.85 -23.31
C LEU A 143 -8.40 -2.59 -22.47
N TYR A 144 -9.07 -1.92 -21.51
CA TYR A 144 -10.20 -2.54 -20.81
C TYR A 144 -11.18 -3.10 -21.84
N ASN A 145 -11.29 -4.42 -21.85
CA ASN A 145 -12.11 -5.12 -22.81
C ASN A 145 -13.52 -5.19 -22.26
N GLN A 146 -14.47 -4.97 -23.15
CA GLN A 146 -15.89 -5.18 -22.91
C GLN A 146 -16.32 -6.21 -23.95
N TRP A 147 -16.82 -7.34 -23.50
CA TRP A 147 -17.03 -8.52 -24.32
C TRP A 147 -18.41 -9.12 -24.07
N GLY A 148 -19.06 -9.59 -25.13
CA GLY A 148 -20.35 -10.25 -25.07
C GLY A 148 -20.44 -11.37 -26.10
N GLN A 149 -21.11 -12.46 -25.72
CA GLN A 149 -21.46 -13.57 -26.59
C GLN A 149 -22.92 -13.96 -26.35
N ALA A 150 -23.64 -14.18 -27.44
CA ALA A 150 -25.03 -14.60 -27.43
C ALA A 150 -25.24 -15.60 -28.56
N THR A 151 -25.40 -16.88 -28.24
CA THR A 151 -25.51 -17.96 -29.23
C THR A 151 -26.96 -18.39 -29.41
N SER A 152 -27.30 -18.94 -30.58
CA SER A 152 -28.64 -19.48 -30.83
C SER A 152 -28.89 -20.87 -30.22
N GLN A 153 -27.89 -21.47 -29.58
CA GLN A 153 -27.99 -22.73 -28.84
C GLN A 153 -28.31 -22.54 -27.35
N GLY A 154 -28.62 -21.32 -26.91
CA GLY A 154 -29.03 -21.05 -25.53
C GLY A 154 -27.85 -20.87 -24.57
N GLN A 155 -26.71 -20.43 -25.09
CA GLN A 155 -25.56 -19.99 -24.27
C GLN A 155 -25.36 -18.49 -24.44
N SER A 156 -25.20 -17.79 -23.33
CA SER A 156 -24.85 -16.38 -23.28
C SER A 156 -23.73 -16.12 -22.29
N ALA A 157 -22.91 -15.12 -22.59
CA ALA A 157 -21.78 -14.76 -21.75
C ALA A 157 -21.40 -13.28 -21.90
N GLY A 158 -20.81 -12.76 -20.84
CA GLY A 158 -20.36 -11.38 -20.74
C GLY A 158 -19.08 -11.27 -19.93
N ALA A 159 -18.24 -10.30 -20.26
CA ALA A 159 -17.01 -10.01 -19.54
C ALA A 159 -16.61 -8.53 -19.65
N ALA A 160 -16.02 -7.97 -18.59
CA ALA A 160 -15.54 -6.58 -18.59
C ALA A 160 -14.27 -6.42 -17.77
N GLY A 161 -13.39 -5.50 -18.18
CA GLY A 161 -12.15 -5.14 -17.47
C GLY A 161 -10.90 -5.73 -18.12
N LEU A 162 -9.92 -6.15 -17.30
CA LEU A 162 -8.74 -6.89 -17.77
C LEU A 162 -9.09 -8.36 -18.05
N VAL A 163 -9.79 -8.54 -19.17
CA VAL A 163 -10.24 -9.84 -19.66
C VAL A 163 -9.57 -10.17 -20.99
N SER A 164 -9.26 -11.44 -21.21
CA SER A 164 -8.73 -11.92 -22.48
C SER A 164 -9.79 -11.79 -23.60
N ASN A 165 -9.38 -11.96 -24.86
CA ASN A 165 -10.28 -12.00 -26.01
C ASN A 165 -11.29 -13.17 -25.98
N THR A 166 -11.20 -14.06 -24.99
CA THR A 166 -12.11 -15.18 -24.74
C THR A 166 -13.02 -14.94 -23.52
N GLY A 167 -13.02 -13.71 -22.98
CA GLY A 167 -13.80 -13.33 -21.80
C GLY A 167 -13.29 -13.95 -20.49
N ALA A 168 -12.07 -14.52 -20.48
CA ALA A 168 -11.48 -15.05 -19.26
C ALA A 168 -10.93 -13.91 -18.41
N VAL A 169 -11.19 -13.98 -17.10
CA VAL A 169 -10.64 -13.03 -16.12
C VAL A 169 -9.13 -13.26 -16.00
N GLY A 170 -8.33 -12.27 -16.39
CA GLY A 170 -6.86 -12.34 -16.35
C GLY A 170 -6.23 -12.24 -14.96
N LEU A 171 -7.04 -12.27 -13.89
CA LEU A 171 -6.65 -12.01 -12.50
C LEU A 171 -6.80 -13.24 -11.57
N ALA A 172 -7.10 -14.42 -12.12
CA ALA A 172 -7.30 -15.61 -11.32
C ALA A 172 -5.95 -16.25 -10.91
N GLY A 173 -5.60 -16.18 -9.61
CA GLY A 173 -4.65 -17.14 -9.01
C GLY A 173 -3.54 -16.67 -8.05
N GLY A 174 -3.53 -15.44 -7.53
CA GLY A 174 -2.52 -15.04 -6.55
C GLY A 174 -2.59 -13.57 -6.11
N PRO A 175 -1.77 -13.15 -5.12
CA PRO A 175 -1.64 -11.75 -4.77
C PRO A 175 -1.18 -10.99 -6.02
N ALA A 176 -1.94 -9.98 -6.41
CA ALA A 176 -1.68 -9.25 -7.64
C ALA A 176 -0.30 -8.57 -7.59
N ASP A 177 0.42 -8.68 -8.70
CA ASP A 177 1.73 -8.06 -8.85
C ASP A 177 1.59 -6.53 -8.78
N ALA A 178 2.47 -5.88 -8.01
CA ALA A 178 2.49 -4.42 -7.84
C ALA A 178 2.80 -3.66 -9.15
N THR A 179 3.16 -4.40 -10.20
CA THR A 179 3.46 -3.94 -11.56
C THR A 179 2.21 -3.70 -12.42
N LEU A 180 1.03 -4.16 -12.00
CA LEU A 180 -0.21 -3.93 -12.75
C LEU A 180 -0.71 -2.48 -12.59
N PRO A 181 -1.12 -1.81 -13.68
CA PRO A 181 -1.60 -0.43 -13.65
C PRO A 181 -2.90 -0.30 -12.84
N ASP A 182 -3.16 0.91 -12.33
CA ASP A 182 -4.45 1.22 -11.71
C ASP A 182 -5.56 1.17 -12.76
N ALA A 183 -6.68 0.55 -12.38
CA ALA A 183 -7.91 0.56 -13.17
C ALA A 183 -8.60 1.94 -13.11
N ALA A 184 -8.68 2.50 -11.90
CA ALA A 184 -9.35 3.76 -11.65
C ALA A 184 -8.81 4.46 -10.40
N VAL A 185 -8.86 5.79 -10.41
CA VAL A 185 -8.68 6.65 -9.25
C VAL A 185 -9.98 7.39 -9.00
N ILE A 186 -10.54 7.26 -7.80
CA ILE A 186 -11.82 7.87 -7.41
C ILE A 186 -11.54 8.88 -6.32
N THR A 187 -12.05 10.09 -6.46
CA THR A 187 -11.87 11.19 -5.50
C THR A 187 -13.16 11.36 -4.69
N PRO A 188 -13.23 10.85 -3.44
CA PRO A 188 -14.48 10.84 -2.67
C PRO A 188 -15.07 12.23 -2.40
N SER A 189 -14.25 13.27 -2.26
CA SER A 189 -14.73 14.65 -2.05
C SER A 189 -15.56 15.19 -3.22
N VAL A 190 -15.40 14.63 -4.42
CA VAL A 190 -16.24 14.96 -5.58
C VAL A 190 -17.56 14.21 -5.52
N LEU A 191 -17.56 12.97 -5.04
CA LEU A 191 -18.79 12.18 -4.88
C LEU A 191 -19.65 12.70 -3.72
N VAL A 192 -19.01 13.25 -2.69
CA VAL A 192 -19.65 13.77 -1.48
C VAL A 192 -19.05 15.13 -1.11
N PRO A 193 -19.48 16.22 -1.78
CA PRO A 193 -18.96 17.55 -1.50
C PRO A 193 -19.34 17.99 -0.07
N GLY A 194 -18.45 18.76 0.57
CA GLY A 194 -18.67 19.33 1.90
C GLY A 194 -18.05 18.57 3.07
N VAL A 195 -17.45 17.40 2.84
CA VAL A 195 -16.66 16.69 3.86
C VAL A 195 -15.19 17.09 3.74
N ALA A 196 -14.78 18.09 4.52
CA ALA A 196 -13.42 18.64 4.47
C ALA A 196 -12.32 17.57 4.66
N ALA A 197 -12.57 16.56 5.49
CA ALA A 197 -11.63 15.47 5.74
C ALA A 197 -11.33 14.60 4.50
N LEU A 198 -12.16 14.65 3.45
CA LEU A 198 -11.99 13.88 2.22
C LEU A 198 -11.37 14.67 1.08
N ALA A 199 -11.09 15.97 1.27
CA ALA A 199 -10.67 16.88 0.20
C ALA A 199 -9.49 16.33 -0.61
N ASP A 200 -8.51 15.75 0.09
CA ASP A 200 -7.27 15.24 -0.49
C ASP A 200 -7.20 13.71 -0.51
N ALA A 201 -8.35 13.03 -0.32
CA ALA A 201 -8.44 11.58 -0.35
C ALA A 201 -8.68 11.07 -1.77
N THR A 202 -8.06 9.94 -2.12
CA THR A 202 -8.30 9.21 -3.36
C THR A 202 -8.35 7.72 -3.08
N LEU A 203 -9.27 7.02 -3.71
CA LEU A 203 -9.32 5.55 -3.73
C LEU A 203 -8.70 5.09 -5.04
N ARG A 204 -7.62 4.32 -4.96
CA ARG A 204 -6.97 3.72 -6.12
C ARG A 204 -7.40 2.27 -6.23
N VAL A 205 -8.04 1.95 -7.34
CA VAL A 205 -8.48 0.60 -7.67
C VAL A 205 -7.45 0.02 -8.63
N GLY A 206 -6.82 -1.08 -8.26
CA GLY A 206 -5.92 -1.81 -9.14
C GLY A 206 -6.67 -2.50 -10.28
N ALA A 207 -5.95 -3.29 -11.07
CA ALA A 207 -6.52 -4.16 -12.10
C ALA A 207 -7.82 -4.86 -11.63
N ILE A 208 -8.88 -4.77 -12.45
CA ILE A 208 -10.21 -5.27 -12.12
C ILE A 208 -10.87 -5.95 -13.32
N ALA A 209 -11.64 -7.00 -13.07
CA ALA A 209 -12.37 -7.72 -14.11
C ALA A 209 -13.58 -8.49 -13.54
N SER A 210 -14.56 -8.79 -14.40
CA SER A 210 -15.66 -9.70 -14.11
C SER A 210 -16.08 -10.52 -15.33
N SER A 211 -16.80 -11.61 -15.09
CA SER A 211 -17.43 -12.43 -16.13
C SER A 211 -18.70 -13.08 -15.60
N SER A 212 -19.73 -13.15 -16.45
CA SER A 212 -20.95 -13.92 -16.24
C SER A 212 -21.19 -14.84 -17.43
N ARG A 213 -21.62 -16.07 -17.18
CA ARG A 213 -21.96 -17.07 -18.20
C ARG A 213 -23.24 -17.79 -17.80
N LEU A 214 -24.13 -17.97 -18.76
CA LEU A 214 -25.38 -18.70 -18.61
C LEU A 214 -25.46 -19.79 -19.69
N ASP A 215 -25.74 -21.02 -19.26
CA ASP A 215 -26.12 -22.11 -20.13
C ASP A 215 -27.62 -22.39 -19.93
N TRP A 216 -28.43 -21.67 -20.69
CA TRP A 216 -29.89 -21.74 -20.59
C TRP A 216 -30.44 -23.05 -21.15
N CYS A 217 -29.84 -23.58 -22.23
CA CYS A 217 -30.25 -24.87 -22.75
C CYS A 217 -30.07 -25.99 -21.71
N ARG A 218 -28.90 -26.06 -21.07
CA ARG A 218 -28.65 -27.04 -20.01
C ARG A 218 -29.52 -26.79 -18.78
N THR A 219 -29.86 -25.53 -18.49
CA THR A 219 -30.84 -25.19 -17.45
C THR A 219 -32.19 -25.82 -17.75
N LEU A 220 -32.67 -25.72 -18.99
CA LEU A 220 -33.95 -26.30 -19.39
C LEU A 220 -33.90 -27.84 -19.41
N GLU A 221 -32.81 -28.46 -19.86
CA GLU A 221 -32.59 -29.92 -19.76
C GLU A 221 -32.69 -30.40 -18.30
N ASN A 222 -32.01 -29.71 -17.38
CA ASN A 222 -32.08 -30.04 -15.96
C ASN A 222 -33.51 -29.88 -15.40
N ARG A 223 -34.26 -28.87 -15.85
CA ARG A 223 -35.64 -28.63 -15.41
C ARG A 223 -36.64 -29.66 -15.91
N VAL A 224 -36.34 -30.38 -16.99
CA VAL A 224 -37.15 -31.53 -17.43
C VAL A 224 -37.14 -32.63 -16.37
N THR A 225 -35.99 -32.87 -15.74
CA THR A 225 -35.85 -33.92 -14.70
C THR A 225 -36.16 -33.40 -13.30
N THR A 226 -35.84 -32.14 -13.01
CA THR A 226 -36.00 -31.50 -11.71
C THR A 226 -36.64 -30.12 -11.91
N PRO A 227 -37.98 -29.98 -11.82
CA PRO A 227 -38.70 -28.74 -12.16
C PRO A 227 -38.21 -27.46 -11.46
N ALA A 228 -37.56 -27.58 -10.30
CA ALA A 228 -36.98 -26.48 -9.54
C ALA A 228 -35.44 -26.35 -9.70
N ALA A 229 -34.84 -26.96 -10.73
CA ALA A 229 -33.40 -26.89 -10.94
C ALA A 229 -32.94 -25.42 -11.14
N PRO A 230 -31.88 -25.00 -10.42
CA PRO A 230 -31.31 -23.67 -10.60
C PRO A 230 -30.74 -23.53 -12.01
N ALA A 231 -30.60 -22.28 -12.47
CA ALA A 231 -29.91 -22.03 -13.72
C ALA A 231 -28.44 -22.43 -13.63
N VAL A 232 -27.91 -22.95 -14.73
CA VAL A 232 -26.49 -23.24 -14.91
C VAL A 232 -25.79 -21.93 -15.22
N VAL A 233 -25.45 -21.21 -14.15
CA VAL A 233 -24.77 -19.91 -14.20
C VAL A 233 -23.38 -20.00 -13.58
N THR A 234 -22.39 -19.34 -14.20
CA THR A 234 -21.06 -19.14 -13.63
C THR A 234 -20.73 -17.65 -13.62
N ARG A 235 -20.46 -17.11 -12.43
CA ARG A 235 -20.01 -15.73 -12.24
C ARG A 235 -18.63 -15.71 -11.61
N SER A 236 -17.80 -14.79 -12.06
CA SER A 236 -16.46 -14.59 -11.53
C SER A 236 -16.10 -13.12 -11.52
N TYR A 237 -15.27 -12.72 -10.57
CA TYR A 237 -14.73 -11.38 -10.48
C TYR A 237 -13.29 -11.44 -9.95
N GLY A 238 -12.53 -10.40 -10.25
CA GLY A 238 -11.16 -10.24 -9.79
C GLY A 238 -10.88 -8.77 -9.50
N ILE A 239 -10.34 -8.49 -8.32
CA ILE A 239 -9.83 -7.17 -7.91
C ILE A 239 -8.41 -7.37 -7.42
N ALA A 240 -7.46 -6.73 -8.07
CA ALA A 240 -6.05 -6.83 -7.73
C ALA A 240 -5.70 -6.08 -6.44
N ARG A 241 -6.29 -4.90 -6.25
CA ARG A 241 -5.91 -3.98 -5.18
C ARG A 241 -6.97 -2.91 -4.95
N LEU A 242 -7.05 -2.43 -3.72
CA LEU A 242 -7.82 -1.26 -3.32
C LEU A 242 -7.02 -0.50 -2.26
N ASP A 243 -6.53 0.68 -2.62
CA ASP A 243 -5.77 1.55 -1.72
C ASP A 243 -6.56 2.84 -1.44
N LEU A 244 -6.48 3.30 -0.20
CA LEU A 244 -6.80 4.67 0.17
C LEU A 244 -5.51 5.49 0.20
N ASN A 245 -5.45 6.51 -0.65
CA ASN A 245 -4.36 7.47 -0.67
C ASN A 245 -4.84 8.84 -0.16
N SER A 246 -4.00 9.53 0.59
CA SER A 246 -4.24 10.91 0.98
C SER A 246 -2.94 11.71 0.93
N THR A 247 -3.00 12.90 0.34
CA THR A 247 -1.92 13.87 0.41
C THR A 247 -2.27 14.89 1.49
N SER A 248 -1.35 15.18 2.40
CA SER A 248 -1.63 16.11 3.49
C SER A 248 -0.41 16.96 3.80
N ALA A 249 -0.63 18.28 3.81
CA ALA A 249 0.36 19.24 4.29
C ALA A 249 0.77 18.95 5.75
N VAL A 250 -0.10 18.33 6.55
CA VAL A 250 0.20 17.93 7.93
C VAL A 250 1.29 16.87 7.97
N ILE A 251 1.29 15.91 7.04
CA ILE A 251 2.34 14.89 6.93
C ILE A 251 3.65 15.54 6.47
N GLY A 252 3.59 16.40 5.45
CA GLY A 252 4.77 17.12 4.96
C GLY A 252 5.41 18.00 6.02
N ALA A 253 4.60 18.63 6.89
CA ALA A 253 5.07 19.48 7.98
C ALA A 253 5.89 18.73 9.04
N VAL A 254 5.73 17.40 9.18
CA VAL A 254 6.54 16.58 10.09
C VAL A 254 8.03 16.67 9.74
N SER A 255 8.37 16.61 8.45
CA SER A 255 9.76 16.69 7.98
C SER A 255 10.38 18.06 8.28
N THR A 256 9.65 19.14 7.99
CA THR A 256 10.07 20.53 8.25
C THR A 256 10.26 20.80 9.73
N GLN A 257 9.31 20.36 10.57
CA GLN A 257 9.42 20.51 12.03
C GLN A 257 10.55 19.65 12.60
N GLY A 258 10.77 18.45 12.06
CA GLY A 258 11.93 17.61 12.39
C GLY A 258 13.25 18.31 12.07
N ALA A 259 13.37 18.94 10.90
CA ALA A 259 14.56 19.71 10.54
C ALA A 259 14.80 20.91 11.47
N ALA A 260 13.74 21.63 11.85
CA ALA A 260 13.82 22.70 12.85
C ALA A 260 14.28 22.17 14.22
N ALA A 261 13.79 21.01 14.65
CA ALA A 261 14.22 20.37 15.90
C ALA A 261 15.70 19.95 15.85
N ILE A 262 16.18 19.39 14.73
CA ILE A 262 17.60 19.09 14.50
C ILE A 262 18.45 20.36 14.58
N SER A 263 17.99 21.46 13.97
CA SER A 263 18.68 22.75 14.02
C SER A 263 18.76 23.29 15.46
N ALA A 264 17.67 23.23 16.23
CA ALA A 264 17.64 23.65 17.62
C ALA A 264 18.58 22.81 18.51
N LEU A 265 18.63 21.49 18.28
CA LEU A 265 19.58 20.58 18.93
C LEU A 265 21.02 20.99 18.61
N SER A 266 21.34 21.20 17.34
CA SER A 266 22.67 21.62 16.88
C SER A 266 23.10 22.94 17.53
N THR A 267 22.24 23.95 17.53
CA THR A 267 22.49 25.25 18.18
C THR A 267 22.81 25.09 19.67
N THR A 268 22.05 24.25 20.38
CA THR A 268 22.26 24.02 21.81
C THR A 268 23.59 23.33 22.09
N ILE A 269 23.95 22.31 21.31
CA ILE A 269 25.23 21.59 21.46
C ILE A 269 26.41 22.48 21.06
N ASN A 270 26.28 23.29 20.01
CA ASN A 270 27.31 24.25 19.62
C ASN A 270 27.52 25.34 20.69
N GLY A 271 26.50 25.64 21.50
CA GLY A 271 26.63 26.52 22.68
C GLY A 271 27.55 25.98 23.79
N LEU A 272 27.93 24.70 23.75
CA LEU A 272 28.96 24.14 24.64
C LEU A 272 30.38 24.56 24.22
N ALA A 273 30.56 24.92 22.94
CA ALA A 273 31.83 25.26 22.32
C ALA A 273 32.12 26.78 22.37
N GLY A 274 33.30 27.16 21.87
CA GLY A 274 33.78 28.54 21.81
C GLY A 274 34.34 29.06 23.14
N PRO A 275 34.90 30.28 23.17
CA PRO A 275 35.55 30.83 24.37
C PRO A 275 34.58 31.06 25.54
N SER A 276 33.34 31.41 25.24
CA SER A 276 32.26 31.61 26.23
C SER A 276 31.40 30.37 26.44
N GLY A 277 31.74 29.23 25.82
CA GLY A 277 30.99 27.99 25.93
C GLY A 277 31.01 27.41 27.34
N THR A 278 30.02 26.58 27.68
CA THR A 278 29.90 25.95 29.00
C THR A 278 31.14 25.13 29.36
N ILE A 279 31.73 24.43 28.38
CA ILE A 279 32.94 23.62 28.60
C ILE A 279 34.13 24.53 28.90
N SER A 280 34.40 25.53 28.05
CA SER A 280 35.53 26.47 28.22
C SER A 280 35.48 27.22 29.55
N THR A 281 34.31 27.75 29.92
CA THR A 281 34.10 28.53 31.15
C THR A 281 34.24 27.67 32.41
N THR A 282 33.67 26.47 32.40
CA THR A 282 33.76 25.51 33.51
C THR A 282 35.18 24.96 33.64
N LEU A 283 35.80 24.54 32.53
CA LEU A 283 37.16 24.03 32.53
C LEU A 283 38.15 25.09 33.01
N THR A 284 38.00 26.35 32.59
CA THR A 284 38.82 27.47 33.09
C THR A 284 38.69 27.64 34.60
N THR A 285 37.46 27.74 35.10
CA THR A 285 37.19 27.96 36.53
C THR A 285 37.77 26.84 37.39
N LEU A 286 37.50 25.58 37.01
CA LEU A 286 37.95 24.42 37.77
C LEU A 286 39.46 24.22 37.67
N THR A 287 40.06 24.49 36.50
CA THR A 287 41.51 24.40 36.32
C THR A 287 42.24 25.43 37.18
N LYS A 288 41.75 26.68 37.22
CA LYS A 288 42.31 27.71 38.11
C LYS A 288 42.23 27.29 39.58
N ALA A 289 41.08 26.76 40.00
CA ALA A 289 40.89 26.26 41.36
C ALA A 289 41.83 25.08 41.68
N ALA A 290 42.08 24.19 40.73
CA ALA A 290 42.98 23.04 40.90
C ALA A 290 44.47 23.43 40.96
N ILE A 291 44.89 24.45 40.21
CA ILE A 291 46.30 24.87 40.12
C ILE A 291 46.68 25.83 41.25
N THR A 292 45.79 26.74 41.66
CA THR A 292 46.10 27.80 42.65
C THR A 292 46.80 27.29 43.93
N PRO A 293 46.38 26.16 44.56
CA PRO A 293 47.00 25.67 45.79
C PRO A 293 48.47 25.24 45.66
N VAL A 294 48.95 24.96 44.44
CA VAL A 294 50.30 24.43 44.19
C VAL A 294 51.26 25.45 43.59
N LEU A 295 50.81 26.67 43.33
CA LEU A 295 51.62 27.71 42.69
C LEU A 295 52.65 28.37 43.63
N GLY A 296 52.48 28.28 44.95
CA GLY A 296 53.39 28.95 45.90
C GLY A 296 53.42 30.46 45.68
N THR A 297 54.58 30.99 45.27
CA THR A 297 54.76 32.43 44.95
C THR A 297 54.35 32.81 43.52
N LEU A 298 54.07 31.84 42.65
CA LEU A 298 53.56 32.09 41.30
C LEU A 298 52.10 32.54 41.37
N GLN A 299 51.72 33.43 40.47
CA GLN A 299 50.37 33.96 40.33
C GLN A 299 49.78 33.56 38.97
N LEU A 300 48.45 33.46 38.91
CA LEU A 300 47.73 33.26 37.66
C LEU A 300 47.62 34.60 36.92
N GLY A 301 48.01 34.61 35.65
CA GLY A 301 47.89 35.73 34.73
C GLY A 301 46.69 35.60 33.80
N THR A 302 46.84 36.04 32.56
CA THR A 302 45.81 35.93 31.53
C THR A 302 45.43 34.47 31.30
N THR A 303 44.15 34.24 31.01
CA THR A 303 43.63 32.90 30.73
C THR A 303 42.76 32.95 29.51
N THR A 304 43.06 32.08 28.56
CA THR A 304 42.27 31.89 27.35
C THR A 304 41.82 30.45 27.30
N ALA A 305 40.56 30.24 26.97
CA ALA A 305 40.03 28.91 26.75
C ALA A 305 39.30 28.88 25.43
N THR A 306 39.48 27.80 24.68
CA THR A 306 38.76 27.57 23.42
C THR A 306 38.34 26.12 23.38
N THR A 307 37.06 25.89 23.13
CA THR A 307 36.50 24.54 22.92
C THR A 307 35.94 24.45 21.52
N THR A 308 36.16 23.33 20.86
CA THR A 308 35.49 22.94 19.62
C THR A 308 34.67 21.68 19.89
N VAL A 309 33.43 21.69 19.40
CA VAL A 309 32.55 20.51 19.40
C VAL A 309 32.20 20.22 17.94
N THR A 310 32.54 19.03 17.46
CA THR A 310 32.25 18.59 16.09
C THR A 310 31.10 17.60 16.12
N LEU A 311 29.92 18.08 15.77
CA LEU A 311 28.68 17.32 15.75
C LEU A 311 28.32 16.91 14.31
N ASN A 312 28.00 15.63 14.10
CA ASN A 312 27.53 15.12 12.81
C ASN A 312 26.08 14.62 12.91
N LEU A 313 25.13 15.40 12.40
CA LEU A 313 23.70 15.06 12.37
C LEU A 313 23.23 14.49 11.03
N ALA A 314 24.13 14.21 10.07
CA ALA A 314 23.73 13.67 8.76
C ALA A 314 22.90 12.37 8.85
N PRO A 315 23.22 11.40 9.74
CA PRO A 315 22.39 10.21 9.93
C PRO A 315 20.98 10.52 10.46
N VAL A 316 20.84 11.56 11.28
CA VAL A 316 19.54 11.99 11.83
C VAL A 316 18.71 12.64 10.72
N SER A 317 19.32 13.50 9.90
CA SER A 317 18.65 14.17 8.78
C SER A 317 18.17 13.17 7.71
N ALA A 318 18.92 12.10 7.47
CA ALA A 318 18.52 11.06 6.51
C ALA A 318 17.22 10.33 6.89
N LEU A 319 16.90 10.25 8.19
CA LEU A 319 15.67 9.62 8.68
C LEU A 319 14.42 10.50 8.48
N LEU A 320 14.57 11.80 8.20
CA LEU A 320 13.44 12.71 7.99
C LEU A 320 12.73 12.49 6.64
N THR A 321 13.39 11.87 5.68
CA THR A 321 12.86 11.64 4.33
C THR A 321 12.46 10.18 4.08
N GLN A 322 12.56 9.33 5.11
CA GLN A 322 12.24 7.92 5.00
C GLN A 322 10.73 7.70 4.81
N THR A 323 10.39 6.70 4.00
CA THR A 323 9.03 6.16 3.94
C THR A 323 8.84 5.14 5.07
N LEU A 324 7.84 5.36 5.91
CA LEU A 324 7.46 4.46 7.00
C LEU A 324 6.40 3.50 6.48
N THR A 325 6.58 2.19 6.67
CA THR A 325 5.57 1.21 6.22
C THR A 325 5.57 -0.04 7.10
N ASP A 326 4.38 -0.59 7.35
CA ASP A 326 4.19 -1.94 7.91
C ASP A 326 3.63 -2.93 6.87
N GLY A 327 3.61 -2.52 5.60
CA GLY A 327 3.00 -3.26 4.51
C GLY A 327 1.49 -3.05 4.38
N VAL A 328 0.79 -2.42 5.33
CA VAL A 328 -0.64 -2.04 5.20
C VAL A 328 -0.76 -0.53 5.14
N VAL A 329 -0.18 0.16 6.11
CA VAL A 329 -0.09 1.62 6.18
C VAL A 329 1.30 2.04 5.72
N THR A 330 1.35 3.01 4.82
CA THR A 330 2.58 3.63 4.33
C THR A 330 2.49 5.14 4.48
N ILE A 331 3.46 5.76 5.15
CA ILE A 331 3.54 7.21 5.36
C ILE A 331 4.85 7.69 4.74
N ASN A 332 4.75 8.54 3.72
CA ASN A 332 5.91 9.21 3.15
C ASN A 332 5.99 10.64 3.67
N LEU A 333 6.92 10.88 4.59
CA LEU A 333 7.10 12.18 5.24
C LEU A 333 7.61 13.27 4.29
N ALA A 334 8.39 12.89 3.27
CA ALA A 334 8.95 13.82 2.29
C ALA A 334 7.90 14.25 1.25
N ALA A 335 7.11 13.30 0.75
CA ALA A 335 6.04 13.58 -0.21
C ALA A 335 4.77 14.11 0.47
N GLY A 336 4.65 13.98 1.80
CA GLY A 336 3.45 14.35 2.53
C GLY A 336 2.27 13.42 2.23
N THR A 337 2.52 12.13 1.96
CA THR A 337 1.48 11.18 1.54
C THR A 337 1.27 10.06 2.54
N LEU A 338 0.03 9.58 2.57
CA LEU A 338 -0.43 8.41 3.30
C LEU A 338 -1.08 7.45 2.31
N THR A 339 -0.75 6.16 2.41
CA THR A 339 -1.40 5.07 1.69
C THR A 339 -1.84 4.00 2.68
N VAL A 340 -3.07 3.54 2.58
CA VAL A 340 -3.63 2.43 3.35
C VAL A 340 -4.14 1.37 2.38
N ARG A 341 -3.58 0.17 2.44
CA ARG A 341 -4.04 -0.97 1.64
C ARG A 341 -5.30 -1.57 2.25
N LEU A 342 -6.44 -1.26 1.66
CA LEU A 342 -7.77 -1.69 2.14
C LEU A 342 -8.07 -3.13 1.74
N ASP A 343 -7.52 -3.62 0.63
CA ASP A 343 -7.71 -4.97 0.12
C ASP A 343 -7.27 -6.07 1.09
N GLY A 344 -6.05 -5.96 1.63
CA GLY A 344 -5.54 -6.91 2.62
C GLY A 344 -6.22 -6.78 3.98
N LEU A 345 -6.69 -5.58 4.32
CA LEU A 345 -7.34 -5.29 5.60
C LEU A 345 -8.79 -5.78 5.65
N LEU A 346 -9.53 -5.61 4.54
CA LEU A 346 -10.97 -5.92 4.45
C LEU A 346 -11.24 -7.31 3.84
N GLY A 347 -10.33 -7.84 3.03
CA GLY A 347 -10.47 -9.13 2.35
C GLY A 347 -9.65 -10.28 2.96
N GLY A 348 -8.76 -9.99 3.91
CA GLY A 348 -7.89 -11.00 4.53
C GLY A 348 -6.80 -11.52 3.59
N ALA A 349 -6.36 -12.77 3.79
CA ALA A 349 -5.18 -13.34 3.14
C ALA A 349 -5.28 -13.46 1.60
N ASN A 350 -6.50 -13.53 1.06
CA ASN A 350 -6.76 -13.62 -0.39
C ASN A 350 -7.10 -12.26 -1.02
N GLY A 351 -6.98 -11.17 -0.27
CA GLY A 351 -7.47 -9.85 -0.68
C GLY A 351 -8.98 -9.88 -0.92
N LEU A 352 -9.46 -9.07 -1.87
CA LEU A 352 -10.91 -8.90 -2.10
C LEU A 352 -11.58 -10.03 -2.92
N ASN A 353 -10.82 -11.07 -3.29
CA ASN A 353 -11.28 -12.12 -4.20
C ASN A 353 -11.90 -13.31 -3.44
N GLY A 354 -12.97 -13.89 -3.99
CA GLY A 354 -13.65 -15.05 -3.39
C GLY A 354 -14.62 -14.71 -2.25
N LEU A 355 -14.89 -13.42 -2.00
CA LEU A 355 -15.90 -12.97 -1.05
C LEU A 355 -17.31 -13.27 -1.57
N SER A 356 -18.25 -13.49 -0.64
CA SER A 356 -19.64 -13.81 -0.97
C SER A 356 -20.31 -12.71 -1.80
N PRO A 357 -21.38 -13.03 -2.55
CA PRO A 357 -22.12 -12.02 -3.29
C PRO A 357 -22.57 -10.85 -2.41
N ASN A 358 -22.48 -9.63 -2.95
CA ASN A 358 -22.90 -8.37 -2.32
C ASN A 358 -22.19 -8.02 -1.00
N THR A 359 -20.97 -8.54 -0.78
CA THR A 359 -20.19 -8.28 0.44
C THR A 359 -19.88 -6.80 0.60
N ASP A 360 -20.26 -6.24 1.75
CA ASP A 360 -19.91 -4.87 2.17
C ASP A 360 -18.50 -4.83 2.73
N LEU A 361 -17.69 -3.91 2.21
CA LEU A 361 -16.39 -3.56 2.76
C LEU A 361 -16.57 -2.40 3.74
N VAL A 362 -16.94 -2.73 4.97
CA VAL A 362 -17.26 -1.74 6.00
C VAL A 362 -15.98 -1.28 6.70
N LEU A 363 -15.74 0.02 6.69
CA LEU A 363 -14.74 0.68 7.55
C LEU A 363 -15.35 0.86 8.94
N ASP A 364 -15.49 -0.23 9.71
CA ASP A 364 -16.03 -0.16 11.06
C ASP A 364 -15.03 0.42 12.07
N SER A 365 -15.47 0.64 13.31
CA SER A 365 -14.59 1.17 14.37
C SER A 365 -13.36 0.28 14.63
N THR A 366 -13.46 -1.03 14.42
CA THR A 366 -12.35 -1.96 14.63
C THR A 366 -11.30 -1.78 13.54
N VAL A 367 -11.71 -1.70 12.27
CA VAL A 367 -10.84 -1.42 11.12
C VAL A 367 -10.18 -0.05 11.26
N ILE A 368 -10.96 0.98 11.63
CA ILE A 368 -10.44 2.34 11.83
C ILE A 368 -9.40 2.35 12.95
N ASN A 369 -9.70 1.73 14.09
CA ASN A 369 -8.78 1.66 15.22
C ASN A 369 -7.49 0.88 14.87
N ASP A 370 -7.58 -0.18 14.06
CA ASP A 370 -6.39 -0.91 13.59
C ASP A 370 -5.50 -0.03 12.70
N ILE A 371 -6.08 0.68 11.73
CA ILE A 371 -5.33 1.60 10.86
C ILE A 371 -4.67 2.71 11.70
N THR A 372 -5.42 3.32 12.63
CA THR A 372 -4.89 4.36 13.53
C THR A 372 -3.78 3.83 14.43
N ALA A 373 -3.92 2.62 14.97
CA ALA A 373 -2.89 1.99 15.80
C ALA A 373 -1.60 1.72 15.00
N ARG A 374 -1.72 1.21 13.77
CA ARG A 374 -0.57 0.99 12.87
C ARG A 374 0.17 2.28 12.54
N ALA A 375 -0.55 3.33 12.15
CA ALA A 375 0.05 4.63 11.88
C ALA A 375 0.75 5.21 13.11
N THR A 376 0.12 5.09 14.29
CA THR A 376 0.70 5.54 15.56
C THR A 376 1.98 4.76 15.89
N ALA A 377 1.98 3.44 15.70
CA ALA A 377 3.15 2.60 15.91
C ALA A 377 4.30 2.94 14.96
N LEU A 378 4.02 3.18 13.67
CA LEU A 378 5.01 3.61 12.68
C LEU A 378 5.66 4.94 13.07
N LEU A 379 4.86 5.95 13.44
CA LEU A 379 5.36 7.26 13.86
C LEU A 379 6.14 7.19 15.19
N ALA A 380 5.70 6.36 16.14
CA ALA A 380 6.40 6.14 17.39
C ALA A 380 7.75 5.42 17.20
N GLY A 381 7.79 4.41 16.33
CA GLY A 381 9.01 3.70 15.95
C GLY A 381 10.02 4.64 15.28
N TRP A 382 9.56 5.44 14.32
CA TRP A 382 10.37 6.47 13.66
C TRP A 382 10.94 7.50 14.65
N ARG A 383 10.11 8.02 15.57
CA ARG A 383 10.57 8.96 16.61
C ARG A 383 11.64 8.32 17.51
N THR A 384 11.48 7.05 17.86
CA THR A 384 12.45 6.31 18.66
C THR A 384 13.79 6.17 17.92
N GLN A 385 13.76 5.86 16.62
CA GLN A 385 14.94 5.81 15.78
C GLN A 385 15.64 7.17 15.69
N LEU A 386 14.88 8.26 15.50
CA LEU A 386 15.43 9.63 15.47
C LEU A 386 16.08 10.03 16.79
N VAL A 387 15.40 9.82 17.92
CA VAL A 387 15.95 10.15 19.24
C VAL A 387 17.21 9.33 19.54
N THR A 388 17.20 8.04 19.18
CA THR A 388 18.37 7.17 19.32
C THR A 388 19.53 7.67 18.46
N ALA A 389 19.29 7.94 17.17
CA ALA A 389 20.31 8.47 16.26
C ALA A 389 20.86 9.82 16.72
N ALA A 390 20.00 10.72 17.19
CA ALA A 390 20.40 12.01 17.75
C ALA A 390 21.24 11.85 19.02
N THR A 391 20.85 10.94 19.92
CA THR A 391 21.63 10.63 21.14
C THR A 391 23.00 10.09 20.79
N THR A 392 23.08 9.12 19.87
CA THR A 392 24.36 8.58 19.38
C THR A 392 25.22 9.65 18.72
N ALA A 393 24.65 10.52 17.89
CA ALA A 393 25.37 11.61 17.24
C ALA A 393 25.91 12.63 18.25
N VAL A 394 25.11 13.00 19.25
CA VAL A 394 25.49 13.92 20.32
C VAL A 394 26.58 13.31 21.20
N ASP A 395 26.42 12.07 21.66
CA ASP A 395 27.43 11.42 22.51
C ASP A 395 28.72 11.09 21.76
N GLY A 396 28.63 10.87 20.45
CA GLY A 396 29.77 10.68 19.55
C GLY A 396 30.43 11.98 19.08
N ALA A 397 29.87 13.16 19.40
CA ALA A 397 30.43 14.44 18.98
C ALA A 397 31.84 14.61 19.55
N ALA A 398 32.82 14.92 18.69
CA ALA A 398 34.20 15.09 19.12
C ALA A 398 34.35 16.41 19.87
N VAL A 399 35.02 16.37 21.03
CA VAL A 399 35.28 17.53 21.87
C VAL A 399 36.78 17.68 22.01
N THR A 400 37.26 18.88 21.69
CA THR A 400 38.63 19.31 21.97
C THR A 400 38.57 20.68 22.63
N SER A 401 39.16 20.80 23.81
CA SER A 401 39.25 22.06 24.55
C SER A 401 40.68 22.30 24.97
N THR A 402 41.13 23.54 24.85
CA THR A 402 42.41 24.00 25.38
C THR A 402 42.16 25.16 26.32
N VAL A 403 42.84 25.14 27.46
CA VAL A 403 42.92 26.26 28.40
C VAL A 403 44.39 26.61 28.58
N ASP A 404 44.73 27.83 28.20
CA ASP A 404 46.07 28.39 28.31
C ASP A 404 46.08 29.42 29.44
N ILE A 405 46.99 29.24 30.38
CA ILE A 405 47.10 30.06 31.59
C ILE A 405 48.53 30.58 31.66
N ALA A 406 48.69 31.90 31.57
CA ALA A 406 49.96 32.53 31.87
C ALA A 406 50.24 32.45 33.37
N LEU A 407 51.44 32.03 33.76
CA LEU A 407 51.95 32.13 35.12
C LEU A 407 52.84 33.37 35.22
N THR A 408 52.65 34.12 36.31
CA THR A 408 53.42 35.33 36.58
C THR A 408 54.14 35.25 37.92
N LEU A 409 55.30 35.89 38.01
CA LEU A 409 56.04 36.10 39.25
C LEU A 409 56.33 37.59 39.38
N LEU A 410 55.85 38.21 40.46
CA LEU A 410 55.98 39.66 40.67
C LEU A 410 55.48 40.49 39.47
N GLY A 411 54.44 40.01 38.79
CA GLY A 411 53.85 40.65 37.60
C GLY A 411 54.53 40.34 36.27
N ALA A 412 55.68 39.65 36.25
CA ALA A 412 56.35 39.23 35.02
C ALA A 412 55.89 37.84 34.58
N HIS A 413 55.64 37.63 33.29
CA HIS A 413 55.33 36.31 32.70
C HIS A 413 56.56 35.40 32.78
N VAL A 414 56.38 34.19 33.31
CA VAL A 414 57.48 33.24 33.55
C VAL A 414 57.24 31.85 32.95
N ALA A 415 55.98 31.45 32.76
CA ALA A 415 55.63 30.19 32.13
C ALA A 415 54.17 30.22 31.65
N ASP A 416 53.82 29.26 30.80
CA ASP A 416 52.46 28.97 30.37
C ASP A 416 52.07 27.57 30.84
N VAL A 417 50.82 27.42 31.30
CA VAL A 417 50.20 26.12 31.56
C VAL A 417 49.15 25.87 30.50
N HIS A 418 49.27 24.74 29.82
CA HIS A 418 48.32 24.26 28.83
C HIS A 418 47.56 23.08 29.40
N VAL A 419 46.24 23.22 29.50
CA VAL A 419 45.34 22.13 29.87
C VAL A 419 44.53 21.74 28.65
N ALA A 420 44.64 20.50 28.22
CA ALA A 420 43.90 19.98 27.08
C ALA A 420 42.91 18.91 27.51
N LEU A 421 41.65 19.09 27.11
CA LEU A 421 40.59 18.10 27.22
C LEU A 421 40.32 17.54 25.83
N SER A 422 40.35 16.23 25.67
CA SER A 422 40.01 15.55 24.42
C SER A 422 39.17 14.30 24.65
N GLY A 423 38.21 14.07 23.77
CA GLY A 423 37.33 12.90 23.82
C GLY A 423 36.06 13.13 23.03
N THR A 424 35.03 12.33 23.34
CA THR A 424 33.67 12.57 22.85
C THR A 424 32.83 13.26 23.90
N LEU A 425 31.72 13.88 23.50
CA LEU A 425 30.80 14.51 24.44
C LEU A 425 30.22 13.48 25.43
N GLY A 426 30.00 12.24 25.00
CA GLY A 426 29.62 11.13 25.88
C GLY A 426 30.69 10.84 26.96
N GLN A 427 31.97 10.89 26.61
CA GLN A 427 33.07 10.76 27.58
C GLN A 427 33.16 11.97 28.51
N VAL A 428 32.92 13.18 28.02
CA VAL A 428 32.85 14.40 28.86
C VAL A 428 31.71 14.29 29.87
N ARG A 429 30.53 13.86 29.43
CA ARG A 429 29.35 13.63 30.27
C ARG A 429 29.56 12.54 31.33
N ALA A 430 30.34 11.52 31.00
CA ALA A 430 30.71 10.45 31.92
C ALA A 430 31.89 10.83 32.85
N GLY A 431 32.53 11.98 32.63
CA GLY A 431 33.75 12.37 33.37
C GLY A 431 34.97 11.50 33.04
N THR A 432 34.96 10.81 31.89
CA THR A 432 36.03 9.90 31.44
C THR A 432 36.82 10.43 30.25
N ALA A 433 36.57 11.66 29.83
CA ALA A 433 37.37 12.32 28.79
C ALA A 433 38.85 12.42 29.20
N THR A 434 39.73 12.46 28.21
CA THR A 434 41.17 12.62 28.46
C THR A 434 41.44 14.06 28.86
N LEU A 435 42.17 14.22 29.96
CA LEU A 435 42.66 15.51 30.42
C LEU A 435 44.18 15.42 30.60
N SER A 436 44.90 16.32 29.95
CA SER A 436 46.35 16.46 30.08
C SER A 436 46.72 17.88 30.50
N VAL A 437 47.84 17.98 31.22
CA VAL A 437 48.41 19.25 31.68
C VAL A 437 49.88 19.27 31.28
N THR A 438 50.29 20.32 30.58
CA THR A 438 51.68 20.60 30.24
C THR A 438 52.03 22.02 30.63
N ALA A 439 53.31 22.29 30.83
CA ALA A 439 53.79 23.64 31.08
C ALA A 439 55.06 23.94 30.31
N ALA A 440 55.21 25.21 29.92
CA ALA A 440 56.34 25.71 29.17
C ALA A 440 56.84 27.01 29.78
N ALA A 441 58.10 27.04 30.22
CA ALA A 441 58.78 28.25 30.66
C ALA A 441 59.09 29.19 29.48
N VAL A 442 59.23 30.48 29.78
CA VAL A 442 59.56 31.53 28.79
C VAL A 442 60.86 31.25 28.03
N SER A 443 60.94 31.75 26.80
CA SER A 443 62.02 31.51 25.83
C SER A 443 63.39 32.13 26.16
N GLY A 444 63.52 32.83 27.29
CA GLY A 444 64.77 33.46 27.74
C GLY A 444 65.76 32.54 28.47
N LEU A 445 65.39 31.28 28.73
CA LEU A 445 66.24 30.28 29.37
C LEU A 445 67.17 29.57 28.36
N LEU A 446 68.38 29.22 28.81
CA LEU A 446 69.28 28.34 28.05
C LEU A 446 68.56 27.03 27.69
N PRO A 447 68.71 26.47 26.46
CA PRO A 447 67.92 25.33 26.00
C PRO A 447 67.88 24.12 26.97
N GLY A 448 69.03 23.72 27.53
CA GLY A 448 69.10 22.60 28.49
C GLY A 448 68.44 22.91 29.85
N VAL A 449 68.50 24.17 30.28
CA VAL A 449 67.81 24.64 31.50
C VAL A 449 66.30 24.70 31.24
N LYS A 450 65.89 25.20 30.07
CA LYS A 450 64.48 25.28 29.66
C LYS A 450 63.83 23.90 29.66
N THR A 451 64.42 22.92 28.99
CA THR A 451 63.86 21.55 28.94
C THR A 451 63.73 20.93 30.33
N THR A 452 64.71 21.17 31.21
CA THR A 452 64.69 20.67 32.59
C THR A 452 63.56 21.34 33.39
N VAL A 453 63.42 22.67 33.30
CA VAL A 453 62.37 23.43 33.97
C VAL A 453 60.99 23.04 33.46
N ASP A 454 60.80 22.93 32.14
CA ASP A 454 59.54 22.49 31.53
C ASP A 454 59.12 21.11 32.03
N THR A 455 60.08 20.17 32.10
CA THR A 455 59.85 18.79 32.57
C THR A 455 59.47 18.76 34.04
N VAL A 456 60.20 19.48 34.89
CA VAL A 456 59.95 19.53 36.34
C VAL A 456 58.62 20.23 36.63
N LEU A 457 58.35 21.38 35.99
CA LEU A 457 57.11 22.12 36.15
C LEU A 457 55.91 21.29 35.70
N THR A 458 56.02 20.61 34.55
CA THR A 458 55.01 19.68 34.06
C THR A 458 54.82 18.49 35.01
N ALA A 459 55.87 17.94 35.60
CA ALA A 459 55.77 16.83 36.55
C ALA A 459 55.11 17.24 37.88
N ILE A 460 55.44 18.43 38.41
CA ILE A 460 54.81 19.00 39.60
C ILE A 460 53.32 19.23 39.34
N LEU A 461 53.00 19.91 38.24
CA LEU A 461 51.61 20.18 37.87
C LEU A 461 50.85 18.88 37.65
N ASN A 462 51.40 17.89 36.95
CA ASN A 462 50.74 16.60 36.76
C ASN A 462 50.54 15.85 38.09
N THR A 463 51.51 15.88 39.00
CA THR A 463 51.36 15.21 40.32
C THR A 463 50.25 15.87 41.14
N ALA A 464 50.23 17.20 41.18
CA ALA A 464 49.18 17.98 41.83
C ALA A 464 47.80 17.77 41.19
N PHE A 465 47.73 17.77 39.85
CA PHE A 465 46.50 17.56 39.11
C PHE A 465 45.99 16.11 39.27
N ASN A 466 46.87 15.11 39.25
CA ASN A 466 46.49 13.69 39.31
C ASN A 466 46.00 13.26 40.70
N ALA A 467 46.44 13.90 41.79
CA ALA A 467 46.07 13.51 43.15
C ALA A 467 44.60 13.82 43.51
N ALA A 468 44.01 14.89 42.94
CA ALA A 468 42.61 15.28 43.22
C ALA A 468 41.99 16.23 42.16
N GLY A 469 42.82 17.06 41.52
CA GLY A 469 42.36 18.09 40.57
C GLY A 469 41.67 17.51 39.32
N LYS A 470 42.21 16.42 38.76
CA LYS A 470 41.73 15.81 37.51
C LYS A 470 40.30 15.29 37.65
N THR A 471 40.03 14.49 38.69
CA THR A 471 38.70 13.95 38.95
C THR A 471 37.70 15.06 39.26
N THR A 472 38.12 16.09 40.00
CA THR A 472 37.27 17.25 40.33
C THR A 472 36.93 18.08 39.08
N VAL A 473 37.92 18.32 38.21
CA VAL A 473 37.72 19.03 36.94
C VAL A 473 36.80 18.24 36.02
N LEU A 474 37.07 16.95 35.80
CA LEU A 474 36.26 16.11 34.92
C LEU A 474 34.83 15.94 35.43
N SER A 475 34.63 15.70 36.73
CA SER A 475 33.28 15.59 37.33
C SER A 475 32.54 16.92 37.33
N GLY A 476 33.22 18.04 37.56
CA GLY A 476 32.60 19.37 37.50
C GLY A 476 32.21 19.78 36.08
N VAL A 477 33.05 19.50 35.08
CA VAL A 477 32.69 19.69 33.66
C VAL A 477 31.50 18.78 33.29
N ALA A 478 31.52 17.51 33.71
CA ALA A 478 30.40 16.60 33.50
C ALA A 478 29.10 17.14 34.13
N ALA A 479 29.16 17.66 35.36
CA ALA A 479 28.02 18.23 36.07
C ALA A 479 27.46 19.49 35.38
N ALA A 480 28.30 20.29 34.74
CA ALA A 480 27.86 21.45 33.97
C ALA A 480 27.27 21.08 32.60
N VAL A 481 27.83 20.07 31.92
CA VAL A 481 27.42 19.66 30.57
C VAL A 481 26.17 18.78 30.58
N ASN A 482 26.01 17.89 31.58
CA ASN A 482 24.92 16.92 31.63
C ASN A 482 23.51 17.55 31.58
N PRO A 483 23.19 18.60 32.37
CA PRO A 483 21.89 19.25 32.30
C PRO A 483 21.59 19.84 30.92
N VAL A 484 22.58 20.46 30.27
CA VAL A 484 22.43 21.08 28.95
C VAL A 484 22.12 20.02 27.90
N VAL A 485 22.92 18.96 27.82
CA VAL A 485 22.73 17.89 26.83
C VAL A 485 21.42 17.13 27.06
N THR A 486 21.11 16.80 28.31
CA THR A 486 19.87 16.06 28.66
C THR A 486 18.63 16.89 28.32
N THR A 487 18.65 18.20 28.62
CA THR A 487 17.55 19.11 28.27
C THR A 487 17.41 19.24 26.76
N ALA A 488 18.51 19.34 26.02
CA ALA A 488 18.50 19.44 24.56
C ALA A 488 17.87 18.20 23.91
N LEU A 489 18.29 16.99 24.32
CA LEU A 489 17.73 15.73 23.82
C LEU A 489 16.27 15.53 24.22
N THR A 490 15.89 15.92 25.44
CA THR A 490 14.49 15.86 25.91
C THR A 490 13.60 16.80 25.09
N THR A 491 14.06 18.03 24.86
CA THR A 491 13.34 19.04 24.06
C THR A 491 13.21 18.60 22.60
N PHE A 492 14.27 17.98 22.05
CA PHE A 492 14.23 17.37 20.72
C PHE A 492 13.14 16.28 20.62
N GLY A 493 13.10 15.34 21.57
CA GLY A 493 12.07 14.30 21.64
C GLY A 493 10.64 14.87 21.77
N ALA A 494 10.45 15.88 22.61
CA ALA A 494 9.17 16.57 22.78
C ALA A 494 8.71 17.26 21.48
N SER A 495 9.63 17.90 20.76
CA SER A 495 9.35 18.60 19.50
C SER A 495 8.86 17.61 18.42
N LEU A 496 9.49 16.44 18.33
CA LEU A 496 9.06 15.36 17.42
C LEU A 496 7.67 14.79 17.79
N SER A 497 7.37 14.70 19.10
CA SER A 497 6.04 14.27 19.55
C SER A 497 4.95 15.27 19.15
N THR A 498 5.21 16.56 19.33
CA THR A 498 4.30 17.63 18.90
C THR A 498 4.09 17.62 17.39
N ALA A 499 5.14 17.34 16.61
CA ALA A 499 5.06 17.28 15.15
C ALA A 499 4.20 16.13 14.62
N THR A 500 4.20 14.98 15.30
CA THR A 500 3.52 13.76 14.83
C THR A 500 2.07 13.63 15.28
N ALA A 501 1.68 14.26 16.39
CA ALA A 501 0.31 14.19 16.93
C ALA A 501 -0.78 14.62 15.92
N PRO A 502 -0.62 15.72 15.14
CA PRO A 502 -1.60 16.13 14.14
C PRO A 502 -1.87 15.10 13.04
N VAL A 503 -0.88 14.27 12.68
CA VAL A 503 -1.01 13.24 11.64
C VAL A 503 -2.03 12.17 12.06
N VAL A 504 -1.99 11.75 13.33
CA VAL A 504 -2.93 10.75 13.87
C VAL A 504 -4.36 11.29 13.93
N THR A 505 -4.53 12.55 14.34
CA THR A 505 -5.83 13.24 14.34
C THR A 505 -6.42 13.39 12.94
N MET A 506 -5.57 13.77 11.96
CA MET A 506 -5.96 13.88 10.56
C MET A 506 -6.42 12.52 10.02
N LEU A 507 -5.67 11.45 10.28
CA LEU A 507 -6.02 10.08 9.89
C LEU A 507 -7.37 9.65 10.47
N GLY A 508 -7.60 9.88 11.76
CA GLY A 508 -8.89 9.54 12.39
C GLY A 508 -10.06 10.29 11.75
N SER A 509 -9.86 11.57 11.42
CA SER A 509 -10.88 12.40 10.75
C SER A 509 -11.17 11.92 9.32
N LEU A 510 -10.12 11.56 8.56
CA LEU A 510 -10.22 11.00 7.21
C LEU A 510 -11.03 9.70 7.22
N LEU A 511 -10.66 8.75 8.08
CA LEU A 511 -11.32 7.44 8.15
C LEU A 511 -12.78 7.52 8.60
N THR A 512 -13.06 8.37 9.60
CA THR A 512 -14.44 8.63 10.05
C THR A 512 -15.26 9.30 8.94
N GLY A 513 -14.66 10.23 8.21
CA GLY A 513 -15.29 10.86 7.05
C GLY A 513 -15.66 9.85 5.98
N LEU A 514 -14.75 8.92 5.65
CA LEU A 514 -15.00 7.85 4.67
C LEU A 514 -16.13 6.92 5.13
N GLN A 515 -16.09 6.47 6.39
CA GLN A 515 -17.12 5.60 6.97
C GLN A 515 -18.52 6.23 6.90
N ALA A 516 -18.64 7.53 7.18
CA ALA A 516 -19.92 8.21 7.25
C ALA A 516 -20.59 8.37 5.87
N VAL A 517 -19.82 8.31 4.78
CA VAL A 517 -20.31 8.73 3.46
C VAL A 517 -20.10 7.73 2.34
N LEU A 518 -19.16 6.79 2.42
CA LEU A 518 -18.92 5.82 1.36
C LEU A 518 -19.46 4.43 1.71
N SER A 519 -20.10 3.82 0.73
CA SER A 519 -20.49 2.41 0.68
C SER A 519 -19.63 1.74 -0.38
N ILE A 520 -18.86 0.73 0.02
CA ILE A 520 -18.00 -0.04 -0.88
C ILE A 520 -18.49 -1.49 -0.84
N LYS A 521 -18.87 -2.04 -2.00
CA LYS A 521 -19.31 -3.43 -2.15
C LYS A 521 -18.52 -4.14 -3.22
N VAL A 522 -18.25 -5.43 -3.02
CA VAL A 522 -17.61 -6.30 -4.01
C VAL A 522 -18.53 -7.45 -4.38
N ASN A 523 -18.26 -8.07 -5.53
CA ASN A 523 -19.05 -9.21 -6.03
C ASN A 523 -20.55 -8.89 -6.10
N VAL A 524 -20.90 -7.75 -6.69
CA VAL A 524 -22.28 -7.27 -6.65
C VAL A 524 -23.13 -8.03 -7.66
N GLN A 525 -24.13 -8.74 -7.17
CA GLN A 525 -25.03 -9.61 -7.94
C GLN A 525 -26.48 -9.22 -7.62
N PRO A 526 -27.21 -8.56 -8.54
CA PRO A 526 -28.54 -7.99 -8.29
C PRO A 526 -29.63 -9.01 -7.90
N ASP A 527 -29.49 -10.25 -8.37
CA ASP A 527 -30.40 -11.38 -8.09
C ASP A 527 -30.11 -12.07 -6.74
N GLN A 528 -29.05 -11.67 -6.04
CA GLN A 528 -28.65 -12.25 -4.76
C GLN A 528 -29.09 -11.35 -3.59
N ALA A 529 -29.20 -11.94 -2.40
CA ALA A 529 -29.58 -11.19 -1.20
C ALA A 529 -28.64 -10.01 -0.93
N ASN A 530 -29.16 -8.94 -0.31
CA ASN A 530 -28.42 -7.72 0.07
C ASN A 530 -27.81 -6.95 -1.11
N ALA A 531 -28.31 -7.17 -2.33
CA ALA A 531 -27.92 -6.39 -3.49
C ALA A 531 -28.33 -4.92 -3.31
N PRO A 532 -27.44 -3.96 -3.63
CA PRO A 532 -27.82 -2.56 -3.74
C PRO A 532 -28.77 -2.38 -4.94
N ALA A 533 -29.65 -1.37 -4.87
CA ALA A 533 -30.53 -1.04 -5.99
C ALA A 533 -29.71 -0.72 -7.26
N THR A 534 -29.98 -1.44 -8.34
CA THR A 534 -29.36 -1.25 -9.66
C THR A 534 -30.34 -0.58 -10.61
N PRO A 535 -29.95 0.51 -11.31
CA PRO A 535 -30.85 1.20 -12.25
C PRO A 535 -31.24 0.37 -13.48
N THR A 536 -30.48 -0.68 -13.83
CA THR A 536 -30.56 -1.36 -15.14
C THR A 536 -30.73 -2.87 -15.08
N ALA A 537 -30.82 -3.50 -13.89
CA ALA A 537 -30.92 -4.96 -13.81
C ALA A 537 -32.29 -5.44 -14.32
N ARG A 538 -32.28 -6.24 -15.39
CA ARG A 538 -33.47 -6.99 -15.82
C ARG A 538 -33.61 -8.21 -14.92
N SER A 539 -34.82 -8.50 -14.44
CA SER A 539 -35.10 -9.59 -13.48
C SER A 539 -34.71 -11.00 -13.96
N THR A 540 -34.44 -11.17 -15.25
CA THR A 540 -34.13 -12.43 -15.92
C THR A 540 -32.66 -12.55 -16.33
N GLU A 541 -31.82 -11.60 -15.92
CA GLU A 541 -30.43 -11.50 -16.30
C GLU A 541 -29.51 -11.84 -15.13
N TYR A 542 -28.44 -12.58 -15.42
CA TYR A 542 -27.44 -12.97 -14.44
C TYR A 542 -26.27 -11.99 -14.50
N GLN A 543 -26.28 -10.96 -13.65
CA GLN A 543 -25.24 -9.92 -13.61
C GLN A 543 -24.22 -10.14 -12.48
N VAL A 544 -22.98 -9.68 -12.71
CA VAL A 544 -21.95 -9.52 -11.69
C VAL A 544 -21.14 -8.25 -11.94
N SER A 545 -20.94 -7.44 -10.90
CA SER A 545 -19.99 -6.34 -10.90
C SER A 545 -18.87 -6.62 -9.92
N ALA A 546 -17.62 -6.36 -10.30
CA ALA A 546 -16.49 -6.62 -9.42
C ALA A 546 -16.50 -5.68 -8.20
N LEU A 547 -16.64 -4.38 -8.42
CA LEU A 547 -16.62 -3.35 -7.38
C LEU A 547 -17.71 -2.30 -7.60
N ARG A 548 -18.36 -1.90 -6.52
CA ARG A 548 -19.26 -0.74 -6.46
C ARG A 548 -18.79 0.20 -5.36
N ILE A 549 -18.69 1.50 -5.68
CA ILE A 549 -18.45 2.57 -4.72
C ILE A 549 -19.61 3.55 -4.82
N GLY A 550 -20.31 3.81 -3.72
CA GLY A 550 -21.44 4.74 -3.69
C GLY A 550 -21.53 5.52 -2.39
N VAL A 551 -22.54 6.39 -2.28
CA VAL A 551 -22.74 7.25 -1.12
C VAL A 551 -23.79 6.68 -0.16
N VAL A 552 -23.50 6.65 1.15
CA VAL A 552 -24.36 6.04 2.21
C VAL A 552 -25.64 6.84 2.46
N ASN A 553 -25.59 8.18 2.37
CA ASN A 553 -26.66 9.09 2.78
C ASN A 553 -27.18 10.02 1.65
N GLY A 554 -26.99 9.65 0.39
CA GLY A 554 -27.59 10.42 -0.71
C GLY A 554 -29.11 10.24 -0.71
N ALA A 555 -29.87 11.34 -0.76
CA ALA A 555 -31.25 11.33 -1.27
C ALA A 555 -31.30 10.50 -2.56
N ALA A 556 -32.47 9.97 -2.94
CA ALA A 556 -32.75 8.91 -3.93
C ALA A 556 -32.03 8.95 -5.32
N SER A 557 -31.15 9.92 -5.58
CA SER A 557 -30.19 10.06 -6.68
C SER A 557 -28.72 9.91 -6.22
N ALA A 558 -28.42 9.02 -5.27
CA ALA A 558 -27.07 8.88 -4.70
C ALA A 558 -26.02 8.52 -5.76
N ALA A 559 -24.92 9.28 -5.81
CA ALA A 559 -23.81 8.99 -6.70
C ALA A 559 -23.28 7.56 -6.43
N SER A 560 -23.12 6.79 -7.50
CA SER A 560 -22.55 5.45 -7.42
C SER A 560 -21.77 5.13 -8.69
N VAL A 561 -20.67 4.43 -8.51
CA VAL A 561 -19.76 4.02 -9.58
C VAL A 561 -19.65 2.51 -9.51
N TRP A 562 -19.81 1.88 -10.67
CA TRP A 562 -19.76 0.44 -10.86
C TRP A 562 -18.62 0.11 -11.82
N LEU A 563 -17.74 -0.77 -11.38
CA LEU A 563 -16.54 -1.16 -12.13
C LEU A 563 -16.59 -2.65 -12.51
N ALA A 564 -16.26 -2.90 -13.77
CA ALA A 564 -16.30 -4.20 -14.42
C ALA A 564 -17.63 -4.93 -14.19
N GLN A 565 -18.66 -4.53 -14.92
CA GLN A 565 -19.98 -5.15 -14.92
C GLN A 565 -20.08 -6.14 -16.08
N SER A 566 -20.57 -7.34 -15.81
CA SER A 566 -20.77 -8.39 -16.81
C SER A 566 -22.11 -9.06 -16.63
N TRP A 567 -22.71 -9.49 -17.73
CA TRP A 567 -24.03 -10.13 -17.70
C TRP A 567 -24.22 -11.20 -18.76
N ALA A 568 -25.13 -12.11 -18.45
CA ALA A 568 -25.61 -13.17 -19.31
C ALA A 568 -27.11 -13.34 -19.13
N GLY A 569 -27.85 -13.47 -20.22
CA GLY A 569 -29.29 -13.35 -20.29
C GLY A 569 -29.79 -11.91 -20.56
N PRO A 570 -31.10 -11.74 -20.76
CA PRO A 570 -32.12 -12.79 -20.69
C PRO A 570 -32.08 -13.76 -21.87
N ASP A 571 -32.19 -15.05 -21.56
CA ASP A 571 -32.25 -16.12 -22.56
C ASP A 571 -33.65 -16.76 -22.56
N VAL A 572 -34.21 -17.00 -23.74
CA VAL A 572 -35.55 -17.57 -23.92
C VAL A 572 -35.55 -18.64 -25.01
N GLU A 573 -36.36 -19.69 -24.82
CA GLU A 573 -36.65 -20.70 -25.85
C GLU A 573 -37.63 -20.11 -26.88
N LEU A 574 -37.32 -20.25 -28.16
CA LEU A 574 -38.15 -19.79 -29.26
C LEU A 574 -39.23 -20.83 -29.60
N PRO A 575 -40.40 -20.38 -30.08
CA PRO A 575 -41.55 -21.26 -30.38
C PRO A 575 -41.33 -22.21 -31.55
#